data_AF-A0A926F8W7-F1
#
_entry.id   AF-A0A926F8W7-F1
#
_cell.length_a   1.000
_cell.length_b   1.000
_cell.length_c   1.000
_cell.angle_alpha   90.00
_cell.angle_beta   90.00
_cell.angle_gamma   90.00
#
_symmetry.space_group_name_H-M   'P 1'
#
loop_
_entity.id
_entity.type
_entity.pdbx_description
1 polymer ?
#
loop_
_entity_poly.entity_id
_entity_poly.type
_entity_poly.pdbx_seq_one_letter_code
_entity_poly.pdbx_strand_id
1 'polypeptide(L)'
;MNTIIRTTLFVLLLSTVSGVIRAQDGLSCAILFQKYGKQKGVTMVELSKDMLDSYRISLYKSLVFKDVTEELPDILDCLAKDKKGGNVKKIQEVIEDGKLLTAYYQLTPIEKGKEKLNRFILFKIGKKHSATFIYIEGDLNSDDLVTLLFQKRN
;
A
#
# COMPACT_ATOMS: atom_id res chain seq x y z
N MET A 1 40.70 12.24 -47.25
CA MET A 1 41.55 11.05 -47.06
C MET A 1 42.37 11.33 -45.79
N ASN A 2 42.10 10.83 -44.59
CA ASN A 2 41.35 9.70 -44.06
C ASN A 2 40.88 10.08 -42.63
N THR A 3 39.59 10.03 -42.33
CA THR A 3 38.91 8.93 -41.60
C THR A 3 39.04 9.01 -40.06
N ILE A 4 38.04 9.66 -39.46
CA ILE A 4 37.33 9.26 -38.23
C ILE A 4 38.20 8.68 -37.10
N ILE A 5 38.72 9.56 -36.25
CA ILE A 5 38.99 9.26 -34.84
C ILE A 5 38.11 10.21 -34.04
N ARG A 6 36.89 9.76 -33.74
CA ARG A 6 35.92 10.47 -32.88
C ARG A 6 35.54 9.55 -31.74
N THR A 7 36.46 9.38 -30.80
CA THR A 7 36.20 8.61 -29.58
C THR A 7 36.80 9.30 -28.36
N THR A 8 36.22 10.44 -27.97
CA THR A 8 36.39 10.97 -26.62
C THR A 8 35.14 11.77 -26.19
N LEU A 9 34.34 11.14 -25.31
CA LEU A 9 33.80 11.67 -24.05
C LEU A 9 33.14 13.07 -24.08
N PHE A 10 31.84 13.15 -23.78
CA PHE A 10 31.27 13.93 -22.65
C PHE A 10 29.73 14.01 -22.66
N VAL A 11 29.15 13.94 -21.45
CA VAL A 11 27.80 14.36 -21.00
C VAL A 11 26.59 13.47 -21.33
N LEU A 12 26.25 12.63 -20.32
CA LEU A 12 25.01 12.73 -19.55
C LEU A 12 23.72 13.03 -20.35
N LEU A 13 23.02 11.98 -20.78
CA LEU A 13 21.57 12.06 -20.89
C LEU A 13 20.98 11.15 -19.80
N LEU A 14 20.70 11.78 -18.66
CA LEU A 14 19.78 11.26 -17.66
C LEU A 14 18.53 10.78 -18.41
N SER A 15 18.39 9.46 -18.53
CA SER A 15 17.14 8.85 -18.97
C SER A 15 16.21 8.94 -17.77
N THR A 16 15.61 10.12 -17.56
CA THR A 16 14.46 10.30 -16.67
C THR A 16 13.26 9.59 -17.30
N VAL A 17 13.26 8.26 -17.15
CA VAL A 17 12.06 7.47 -17.40
C VAL A 17 11.08 7.78 -16.28
N SER A 18 10.16 8.66 -16.64
CA SER A 18 8.74 8.62 -16.30
C SER A 18 8.39 8.85 -14.83
N GLY A 19 7.93 10.08 -14.57
CA GLY A 19 7.08 10.34 -13.42
C GLY A 19 5.85 9.44 -13.44
N VAL A 20 5.64 8.73 -12.33
CA VAL A 20 4.45 8.92 -11.50
C VAL A 20 4.87 8.61 -10.05
N ILE A 21 5.26 9.63 -9.28
CA ILE A 21 5.32 9.50 -7.83
C ILE A 21 3.86 9.48 -7.36
N ARG A 22 3.29 8.27 -7.25
CA ARG A 22 1.88 8.06 -6.94
C ARG A 22 1.66 8.17 -5.43
N ALA A 23 1.29 9.36 -4.98
CA ALA A 23 0.31 9.66 -3.91
C ALA A 23 0.46 9.05 -2.50
N GLN A 24 1.53 8.30 -2.17
CA GLN A 24 1.74 7.72 -0.83
C GLN A 24 3.01 8.26 -0.17
N ASP A 25 3.23 9.58 -0.27
CA ASP A 25 4.40 10.21 0.34
C ASP A 25 4.35 10.03 1.87
N GLY A 26 5.37 9.36 2.40
CA GLY A 26 5.65 9.24 3.84
C GLY A 26 5.22 7.95 4.54
N LEU A 27 4.67 6.96 3.82
CA LEU A 27 4.32 5.66 4.39
C LEU A 27 5.31 4.58 3.95
N SER A 28 5.94 3.88 4.89
CA SER A 28 6.82 2.75 4.62
C SER A 28 6.07 1.69 3.80
N CYS A 29 4.76 1.51 4.06
CA CYS A 29 4.00 0.41 3.44
C CYS A 29 3.54 0.67 2.02
N ALA A 30 3.76 1.88 1.52
CA ALA A 30 3.64 2.15 0.10
C ALA A 30 4.59 1.27 -0.74
N ILE A 31 5.78 0.95 -0.20
CA ILE A 31 6.82 0.21 -0.94
C ILE A 31 6.41 -1.24 -1.22
N LEU A 32 5.56 -1.83 -0.36
CA LEU A 32 5.13 -3.21 -0.49
C LEU A 32 4.39 -3.44 -1.81
N PHE A 33 3.54 -2.50 -2.21
CA PHE A 33 2.80 -2.59 -3.48
C PHE A 33 3.71 -2.56 -4.71
N GLN A 34 4.79 -1.79 -4.66
CA GLN A 34 5.77 -1.75 -5.75
C GLN A 34 6.63 -3.01 -5.77
N LYS A 35 7.10 -3.45 -4.60
CA LYS A 35 7.99 -4.60 -4.46
C LYS A 35 7.29 -5.91 -4.81
N TYR A 36 6.08 -6.12 -4.30
CA TYR A 36 5.37 -7.40 -4.38
C TYR A 36 4.26 -7.44 -5.42
N GLY A 37 3.86 -6.30 -5.99
CA GLY A 37 2.69 -6.21 -6.87
C GLY A 37 2.74 -7.06 -8.14
N LYS A 38 3.93 -7.47 -8.57
CA LYS A 38 4.15 -8.35 -9.75
C LYS A 38 4.76 -9.71 -9.38
N GLN A 39 4.92 -10.00 -8.09
CA GLN A 39 5.57 -11.23 -7.67
C GLN A 39 4.67 -12.44 -7.91
N LYS A 40 5.26 -13.55 -8.38
CA LYS A 40 4.54 -14.82 -8.51
C LYS A 40 4.00 -15.25 -7.14
N GLY A 41 2.73 -15.64 -7.08
CA GLY A 41 2.09 -16.02 -5.82
C GLY A 41 1.44 -14.86 -5.08
N VAL A 42 1.58 -13.63 -5.59
CA VAL A 42 0.91 -12.43 -5.07
C VAL A 42 -0.10 -11.92 -6.09
N THR A 43 -1.29 -11.57 -5.63
CA THR A 43 -2.32 -10.90 -6.43
C THR A 43 -2.42 -9.45 -5.97
N MET A 44 -2.19 -8.51 -6.88
CA MET A 44 -2.39 -7.08 -6.63
C MET A 44 -3.68 -6.61 -7.29
N VAL A 45 -4.47 -5.85 -6.53
CA VAL A 45 -5.62 -5.09 -7.05
C VAL A 45 -5.43 -3.63 -6.71
N GLU A 46 -5.72 -2.75 -7.65
CA GLU A 46 -5.79 -1.31 -7.45
C GLU A 46 -7.07 -0.80 -8.10
N LEU A 47 -7.89 -0.08 -7.34
CA LEU A 47 -9.12 0.55 -7.81
C LEU A 47 -9.06 2.04 -7.48
N SER A 48 -9.47 2.86 -8.44
CA SER A 48 -9.52 4.32 -8.33
C SER A 48 -10.94 4.83 -8.10
N LYS A 49 -11.02 6.12 -7.77
CA LYS A 49 -12.25 6.90 -7.50
C LYS A 49 -13.43 6.53 -8.42
N ASP A 50 -13.24 6.55 -9.74
CA ASP A 50 -14.31 6.28 -10.71
C ASP A 50 -15.02 4.92 -10.54
N MET A 51 -14.32 3.93 -9.95
CA MET A 51 -14.88 2.58 -9.70
C MET A 51 -15.52 2.46 -8.31
N LEU A 52 -15.25 3.40 -7.40
CA LEU A 52 -15.57 3.31 -5.97
C LEU A 52 -16.28 4.54 -5.39
N ASP A 53 -16.75 5.46 -6.24
CA ASP A 53 -17.46 6.68 -5.81
C ASP A 53 -18.66 6.38 -4.90
N SER A 54 -19.41 5.32 -5.18
CA SER A 54 -20.54 4.88 -4.34
C SER A 54 -20.13 4.50 -2.91
N TYR A 55 -18.85 4.21 -2.68
CA TYR A 55 -18.28 3.85 -1.39
C TYR A 55 -17.43 4.97 -0.77
N ARG A 56 -17.37 6.15 -1.41
CA ARG A 56 -16.56 7.30 -0.98
C ARG A 56 -15.06 6.96 -0.83
N ILE A 57 -14.60 5.96 -1.57
CA ILE A 57 -13.19 5.55 -1.61
C ILE A 57 -12.53 6.19 -2.84
N SER A 58 -11.44 6.90 -2.61
CA SER A 58 -10.64 7.55 -3.65
C SER A 58 -9.52 6.65 -4.17
N LEU A 59 -9.02 5.75 -3.33
CA LEU A 59 -7.98 4.77 -3.68
C LEU A 59 -8.15 3.52 -2.84
N TYR A 60 -8.16 2.36 -3.50
CA TYR A 60 -8.04 1.05 -2.87
C TYR A 60 -6.86 0.31 -3.47
N LYS A 61 -5.99 -0.25 -2.64
CA LYS A 61 -4.95 -1.19 -3.06
C LYS A 61 -4.95 -2.41 -2.16
N SER A 62 -4.74 -3.58 -2.74
CA SER A 62 -4.54 -4.81 -1.97
C SER A 62 -3.43 -5.68 -2.55
N LEU A 63 -2.75 -6.39 -1.67
CA LEU A 63 -1.91 -7.54 -1.98
C LEU A 63 -2.48 -8.75 -1.28
N VAL A 64 -2.70 -9.83 -2.03
CA VAL A 64 -3.09 -11.14 -1.49
C VAL A 64 -1.99 -12.13 -1.79
N PHE A 65 -1.34 -12.63 -0.74
CA PHE A 65 -0.26 -13.59 -0.78
C PHE A 65 -0.84 -15.00 -0.64
N LYS A 66 -0.47 -15.92 -1.54
CA LYS A 66 -0.82 -17.34 -1.39
C LYS A 66 -0.09 -17.98 -0.21
N ASP A 67 1.16 -17.60 -0.04
CA ASP A 67 2.04 -17.89 1.10
C ASP A 67 2.86 -16.62 1.35
N VAL A 68 2.89 -16.14 2.59
CA VAL A 68 3.55 -14.88 2.99
C VAL A 68 4.88 -15.11 3.70
N THR A 69 5.33 -16.36 3.84
CA THR A 69 6.43 -16.71 4.75
C THR A 69 7.71 -15.91 4.49
N GLU A 70 8.03 -15.63 3.23
CA GLU A 70 9.24 -14.89 2.83
C GLU A 70 9.07 -13.36 2.99
N GLU A 71 7.86 -12.85 2.76
CA GLU A 71 7.56 -11.41 2.75
C GLU A 71 7.11 -10.89 4.11
N LEU A 72 6.69 -11.79 5.01
CA LEU A 72 6.16 -11.43 6.32
C LEU A 72 7.11 -10.53 7.12
N PRO A 73 8.43 -10.79 7.20
CA PRO A 73 9.33 -9.90 7.91
C PRO A 73 9.29 -8.45 7.39
N ASP A 74 9.25 -8.28 6.07
CA ASP A 74 9.18 -6.95 5.45
C ASP A 74 7.85 -6.26 5.72
N ILE A 75 6.74 -7.00 5.67
CA ILE A 75 5.40 -6.47 5.97
C ILE A 75 5.34 -6.03 7.43
N LEU A 76 5.87 -6.83 8.36
CA LEU A 76 5.87 -6.50 9.79
C LEU A 76 6.79 -5.32 10.11
N ASP A 77 7.99 -5.26 9.54
CA ASP A 77 8.90 -4.12 9.69
C ASP A 77 8.24 -2.83 9.20
N CYS A 78 7.57 -2.92 8.06
CA CYS A 78 6.84 -1.82 7.50
C CYS A 78 5.72 -1.29 8.42
N LEU A 79 4.85 -2.20 8.89
CA LEU A 79 3.78 -1.87 9.82
C LEU A 79 4.34 -1.24 11.11
N ALA A 80 5.47 -1.73 11.61
CA ALA A 80 6.13 -1.21 12.80
C ALA A 80 6.69 0.20 12.58
N LYS A 81 7.28 0.48 11.41
CA LYS A 81 7.78 1.83 11.06
C LYS A 81 6.65 2.83 10.95
N ASP A 82 5.56 2.47 10.28
CA ASP A 82 4.42 3.36 10.11
C ASP A 82 3.69 3.64 11.43
N LYS A 83 3.61 2.63 12.30
CA LYS A 83 3.16 2.77 13.70
C LYS A 83 4.02 3.73 14.50
N LYS A 84 5.34 3.61 14.44
CA LYS A 84 6.29 4.44 15.20
C LYS A 84 6.43 5.86 14.66
N GLY A 85 6.25 6.07 13.36
CA GLY A 85 6.44 7.36 12.69
C GLY A 85 5.40 8.44 13.03
N GLY A 86 4.52 8.22 14.02
CA GLY A 86 3.48 9.19 14.39
C GLY A 86 2.36 9.34 13.35
N ASN A 87 2.33 8.46 12.35
CA ASN A 87 1.38 8.51 11.24
C ASN A 87 0.06 7.80 11.56
N VAL A 88 -0.14 7.30 12.78
CA VAL A 88 -1.31 6.48 13.15
C VAL A 88 -2.12 7.14 14.26
N LYS A 89 -3.41 7.34 13.99
CA LYS A 89 -4.40 7.87 14.94
C LYS A 89 -5.05 6.78 15.80
N LYS A 90 -5.26 5.59 15.22
CA LYS A 90 -5.90 4.46 15.90
C LYS A 90 -5.27 3.16 15.47
N ILE A 91 -5.02 2.29 16.44
CA ILE A 91 -4.39 0.98 16.25
C ILE A 91 -5.29 -0.07 16.88
N GLN A 92 -5.58 -1.13 16.11
CA GLN A 92 -6.18 -2.36 16.62
C GLN A 92 -5.39 -3.54 16.05
N GLU A 93 -4.83 -4.36 16.92
CA GLU A 93 -3.99 -5.50 16.57
C GLU A 93 -4.53 -6.74 17.29
N VAL A 94 -4.49 -7.89 16.62
CA VAL A 94 -4.71 -9.20 17.24
C VAL A 94 -3.39 -9.94 17.17
N ILE A 95 -2.88 -10.29 18.34
CA ILE A 95 -1.60 -10.98 18.51
C ILE A 95 -1.88 -12.31 19.21
N GLU A 96 -1.36 -13.38 18.65
CA GLU A 96 -1.47 -14.75 19.19
C GLU A 96 -0.09 -15.39 19.18
N ASP A 97 0.32 -16.01 20.28
CA ASP A 97 1.67 -16.58 20.46
C ASP A 97 2.82 -15.62 20.09
N GLY A 98 2.65 -14.34 20.39
CA GLY A 98 3.62 -13.28 20.06
C GLY A 98 3.68 -12.91 18.57
N LYS A 99 2.81 -13.47 17.73
CA LYS A 99 2.73 -13.18 16.29
C LYS A 99 1.54 -12.30 15.98
N LEU A 100 1.77 -11.24 15.21
CA LEU A 100 0.71 -10.37 14.70
C LEU A 100 -0.13 -11.11 13.66
N LEU A 101 -1.39 -11.39 13.98
CA LEU A 101 -2.33 -12.05 13.07
C LEU A 101 -3.13 -11.07 12.24
N THR A 102 -3.60 -9.99 12.87
CA THR A 102 -4.34 -8.93 12.17
C THR A 102 -3.93 -7.57 12.67
N ALA A 103 -3.91 -6.59 11.77
CA ALA A 103 -3.74 -5.19 12.12
C ALA A 103 -4.75 -4.32 11.38
N TYR A 104 -5.30 -3.34 12.09
CA TYR A 104 -6.10 -2.24 11.57
C TYR A 104 -5.49 -0.94 12.07
N TYR A 105 -4.93 -0.16 11.16
CA TYR A 105 -4.38 1.16 11.45
C TYR A 105 -5.17 2.23 10.73
N GLN A 106 -5.74 3.17 11.47
CA GLN A 106 -6.22 4.42 10.91
C GLN A 106 -5.08 5.43 10.94
N LEU A 107 -4.62 5.84 9.76
CA LEU A 107 -3.52 6.77 9.63
C LEU A 107 -4.01 8.22 9.74
N THR A 108 -3.08 9.15 9.91
CA THR A 108 -3.35 10.58 9.82
C THR A 108 -3.93 10.90 8.44
N PRO A 109 -5.07 11.59 8.34
CA PRO A 109 -5.66 11.97 7.06
C PRO A 109 -4.72 12.84 6.24
N ILE A 110 -4.86 12.80 4.92
CA ILE A 110 -4.14 13.67 3.98
C ILE A 110 -5.11 14.63 3.31
N GLU A 111 -4.59 15.79 2.91
CA GLU A 111 -5.32 16.72 2.04
C GLU A 111 -4.96 16.43 0.59
N LYS A 112 -5.97 16.17 -0.24
CA LYS A 112 -5.82 15.92 -1.68
C LYS A 112 -6.72 16.90 -2.43
N GLY A 113 -6.14 18.03 -2.84
CA GLY A 113 -6.92 19.15 -3.36
C GLY A 113 -7.77 19.77 -2.24
N LYS A 114 -9.10 19.76 -2.42
CA LYS A 114 -10.06 20.27 -1.41
C LYS A 114 -10.60 19.18 -0.48
N GLU A 115 -10.27 17.91 -0.74
CA GLU A 115 -10.78 16.76 0.02
C GLU A 115 -9.78 16.37 1.12
N LYS A 116 -10.31 16.07 2.31
CA LYS A 116 -9.54 15.47 3.41
C LYS A 116 -9.83 13.98 3.43
N LEU A 117 -8.85 13.18 3.03
CA LEU A 117 -9.01 11.73 2.91
C LEU A 117 -8.48 11.02 4.14
N ASN A 118 -9.33 10.22 4.78
CA ASN A 118 -8.90 9.25 5.76
C ASN A 118 -8.12 8.15 5.06
N ARG A 119 -7.15 7.59 5.79
CA ARG A 119 -6.24 6.56 5.29
C ARG A 119 -6.27 5.37 6.24
N PHE A 120 -6.34 4.17 5.69
CA PHE A 120 -6.44 2.94 6.47
C PHE A 120 -5.47 1.89 5.94
N ILE A 121 -4.85 1.14 6.86
CA ILE A 121 -4.14 -0.10 6.58
C ILE A 121 -4.88 -1.25 7.26
N LEU A 122 -5.13 -2.31 6.51
CA LEU A 122 -5.62 -3.58 7.05
C LEU A 122 -4.65 -4.69 6.67
N PHE A 123 -4.27 -5.48 7.65
CA PHE A 123 -3.45 -6.66 7.45
C PHE A 123 -4.09 -7.85 8.14
N LYS A 124 -4.03 -9.01 7.50
CA LYS A 124 -4.49 -10.28 8.07
C LYS A 124 -3.67 -11.44 7.54
N ILE A 125 -3.21 -12.30 8.45
CA ILE A 125 -2.77 -13.65 8.14
C ILE A 125 -4.01 -14.55 8.03
N GLY A 126 -4.10 -15.25 6.90
CA GLY A 126 -5.14 -16.22 6.61
C GLY A 126 -4.69 -17.66 6.89
N LYS A 127 -5.46 -18.62 6.36
CA LYS A 127 -5.12 -20.05 6.48
C LYS A 127 -3.93 -20.38 5.57
N LYS A 128 -3.21 -21.47 5.89
CA LYS A 128 -2.10 -21.99 5.07
C LYS A 128 -1.05 -20.92 4.71
N HIS A 129 -0.69 -20.07 5.68
CA HIS A 129 0.26 -18.96 5.49
C HIS A 129 -0.12 -17.92 4.42
N SER A 130 -1.36 -17.93 3.93
CA SER A 130 -1.85 -16.81 3.12
C SER A 130 -1.87 -15.52 3.91
N ALA A 131 -1.80 -14.38 3.23
CA ALA A 131 -1.99 -13.08 3.87
C ALA A 131 -2.69 -12.10 2.94
N THR A 132 -3.30 -11.09 3.54
CA THR A 132 -3.94 -9.99 2.83
C THR A 132 -3.47 -8.68 3.46
N PHE A 133 -2.96 -7.78 2.62
CA PHE A 133 -2.56 -6.43 2.99
C PHE A 133 -3.38 -5.45 2.15
N ILE A 134 -4.05 -4.49 2.77
CA ILE A 134 -4.95 -3.55 2.13
C ILE A 134 -4.60 -2.14 2.58
N TYR A 135 -4.61 -1.21 1.63
CA TYR A 135 -4.50 0.21 1.85
C TYR A 135 -5.70 0.93 1.21
N ILE A 136 -6.33 1.83 1.96
CA ILE A 136 -7.53 2.56 1.52
C ILE A 136 -7.35 4.04 1.82
N GLU A 137 -7.69 4.88 0.85
CA GLU A 137 -7.89 6.31 1.01
C GLU A 137 -9.31 6.68 0.61
N GLY A 138 -9.97 7.51 1.40
CA GLY A 138 -11.29 8.01 1.01
C GLY A 138 -11.89 8.97 2.02
N ASP A 139 -13.00 9.56 1.62
CA ASP A 139 -13.87 10.33 2.50
C ASP A 139 -14.84 9.37 3.23
N LEU A 140 -14.27 8.40 3.95
CA LEU A 140 -15.01 7.45 4.78
C LEU A 140 -14.37 7.36 6.16
N ASN A 141 -15.18 7.13 7.20
CA ASN A 141 -14.71 6.94 8.57
C ASN A 141 -14.55 5.44 8.91
N SER A 142 -14.17 5.14 10.16
CA SER A 142 -13.99 3.75 10.61
C SER A 142 -15.28 2.92 10.53
N ASP A 143 -16.44 3.53 10.83
CA ASP A 143 -17.73 2.84 10.87
C ASP A 143 -18.26 2.56 9.46
N ASP A 144 -18.02 3.50 8.52
CA ASP A 144 -18.26 3.30 7.10
C ASP A 144 -17.45 2.11 6.58
N LEU A 145 -16.16 2.03 6.94
CA LEU A 145 -15.30 0.93 6.55
C LEU A 145 -15.76 -0.42 7.11
N VAL A 146 -16.14 -0.47 8.39
CA VAL A 146 -16.73 -1.67 9.00
C VAL A 146 -17.98 -2.07 8.24
N THR A 147 -18.86 -1.12 7.95
CA THR A 147 -20.08 -1.38 7.17
C THR A 147 -19.77 -1.96 5.79
N LEU A 148 -18.75 -1.45 5.10
CA LEU A 148 -18.30 -2.00 3.81
C LEU A 148 -17.76 -3.43 3.93
N LEU A 149 -16.98 -3.71 4.97
CA LEU A 149 -16.37 -5.03 5.19
C LEU A 149 -17.38 -6.09 5.64
N PHE A 150 -18.43 -5.68 6.36
CA PHE A 150 -19.44 -6.55 6.94
C PHE A 150 -20.81 -6.43 6.27
N GLN A 151 -20.92 -5.70 5.16
CA GLN A 151 -22.10 -5.73 4.32
C GLN A 151 -22.30 -7.18 3.86
N LYS A 152 -23.21 -7.86 4.56
CA LYS A 152 -23.73 -9.17 4.17
C LYS A 152 -24.18 -9.02 2.72
N ARG A 153 -23.59 -9.82 1.82
CA ARG A 153 -24.27 -10.19 0.60
C ARG A 153 -25.57 -10.89 1.03
N ASN A 154 -26.69 -10.17 0.98
CA ASN A 154 -27.99 -10.80 0.91
C ASN A 154 -28.10 -11.55 -0.42
#